data_AF-A0A944V8M1-F1
#
_entry.id   AF-A0A944V8M1-F1
#
_cell.length_a   1.000
_cell.length_b   1.000
_cell.length_c   1.000
_cell.angle_alpha   90.00
_cell.angle_beta   90.00
_cell.angle_gamma   90.00
#
_symmetry.space_group_name_H-M   'P 1'
#
loop_
_entity.id
_entity.type
_entity.pdbx_description
1 polymer ?
#
loop_
_entity_poly.entity_id
_entity_poly.type
_entity_poly.pdbx_seq_one_letter_code
_entity_poly.pdbx_strand_id
1 'polypeptide(L)'
;MEKDLAESSAVVDRIELWNDGMGNEWREALPGLLGNTARVGIEPDLTPPVVRAYVDLIVDSNRYCDVTPIISDMRMIKSAKELQMARHDGGWPQ
;
A
#
# COMPACT_ATOMS: atom_id res chain seq x y z
N MET A 1 3.24 22.36 -0.68
CA MET A 1 3.89 22.07 0.62
C MET A 1 3.64 20.62 1.04
N GLU A 2 2.40 20.16 1.23
CA GLU A 2 2.15 18.74 1.58
C GLU A 2 2.48 17.78 0.43
N LYS A 3 2.08 18.11 -0.79
CA LYS A 3 2.42 17.34 -2.00
C LYS A 3 3.93 17.18 -2.20
N ASP A 4 4.66 18.28 -2.15
CA ASP A 4 6.11 18.30 -2.37
C ASP A 4 6.86 17.48 -1.30
N LEU A 5 6.35 17.48 -0.07
CA LEU A 5 6.89 16.66 1.01
C LEU A 5 6.60 15.16 0.79
N ALA A 6 5.39 14.83 0.33
CA ALA A 6 5.02 13.46 0.00
C ALA A 6 5.89 12.91 -1.15
N GLU A 7 6.05 13.70 -2.23
CA GLU A 7 6.88 13.33 -3.39
C GLU A 7 8.36 13.18 -3.04
N SER A 8 8.90 14.02 -2.15
CA SER A 8 10.31 13.94 -1.75
C SER A 8 10.62 12.83 -0.75
N SER A 9 9.63 12.36 0.02
CA SER A 9 9.83 11.39 1.10
C SER A 9 9.41 9.97 0.72
N ALA A 10 8.51 9.81 -0.26
CA ALA A 10 7.99 8.51 -0.63
C ALA A 10 8.99 7.72 -1.50
N VAL A 11 8.90 6.39 -1.40
CA VAL A 11 9.71 5.44 -2.18
C VAL A 11 8.89 4.85 -3.34
N VAL A 12 7.93 5.60 -3.88
CA VAL A 12 7.01 5.17 -4.93
C VAL A 12 7.14 6.03 -6.17
N ASP A 13 6.89 5.44 -7.34
CA ASP A 13 7.03 6.13 -8.63
C ASP A 13 5.87 7.10 -8.93
N ARG A 14 4.70 6.90 -8.29
CA ARG A 14 3.49 7.66 -8.57
C ARG A 14 2.72 7.99 -7.29
N ILE A 15 2.33 9.25 -7.18
CA ILE A 15 1.47 9.79 -6.12
C ILE A 15 0.30 10.52 -6.79
N GLU A 16 -0.92 10.21 -6.38
CA GLU A 16 -2.14 10.86 -6.86
C GLU A 16 -2.89 11.47 -5.68
N LEU A 17 -3.29 12.73 -5.82
CA LEU A 17 -4.07 13.45 -4.81
C LEU A 17 -5.55 13.35 -5.13
N TRP A 18 -6.36 13.19 -4.08
CA TRP A 18 -7.82 13.16 -4.16
C TRP A 18 -8.39 13.75 -2.87
N ASN A 19 -9.66 14.17 -2.90
CA ASN A 19 -10.36 14.72 -1.74
C ASN A 19 -11.67 13.95 -1.54
N ASP A 20 -11.97 13.57 -0.30
CA ASP A 20 -13.26 12.97 0.07
C ASP A 20 -14.43 13.85 -0.40
N GLY A 21 -15.44 13.25 -1.01
CA GLY A 21 -16.64 13.95 -1.48
C GLY A 21 -16.44 14.84 -2.71
N MET A 22 -15.28 14.82 -3.36
CA MET A 22 -15.01 15.56 -4.59
C MET A 22 -14.64 14.61 -5.74
N GLY A 23 -15.35 14.75 -6.87
CA GLY A 23 -15.15 13.88 -8.04
C GLY A 23 -15.45 12.41 -7.73
N ASN A 24 -14.69 11.50 -8.32
CA ASN A 24 -14.75 10.07 -8.00
C ASN A 24 -13.67 9.65 -6.99
N GLU A 25 -13.02 10.61 -6.31
CA GLU A 25 -11.98 10.36 -5.32
C GLU A 25 -10.85 9.47 -5.90
N TRP A 26 -10.27 8.59 -5.08
CA TRP A 26 -9.27 7.60 -5.49
C TRP A 26 -9.77 6.61 -6.56
N ARG A 27 -11.08 6.48 -6.79
CA ARG A 27 -11.64 5.58 -7.82
C ARG A 27 -11.42 6.08 -9.24
N GLU A 28 -11.04 7.35 -9.41
CA GLU A 28 -10.67 7.87 -10.73
C GLU A 28 -9.29 7.37 -11.17
N ALA A 29 -8.33 7.34 -10.25
CA ALA A 29 -6.95 6.96 -10.55
C ALA A 29 -6.72 5.43 -10.52
N LEU A 30 -7.38 4.72 -9.60
CA LEU A 30 -7.09 3.32 -9.31
C LEU A 30 -7.27 2.36 -10.50
N PRO A 31 -8.35 2.43 -11.32
CA PRO A 31 -8.55 1.48 -12.42
C PRO A 31 -7.41 1.49 -13.45
N GLY A 32 -6.90 2.69 -13.77
CA GLY A 32 -5.79 2.85 -14.71
C GLY A 32 -4.47 2.26 -14.19
N LEU A 33 -4.31 2.16 -12.86
CA LEU A 33 -3.11 1.58 -12.23
C LEU A 33 -3.14 0.05 -12.23
N LEU A 34 -4.30 -0.54 -11.99
CA LEU A 34 -4.43 -2.00 -11.87
C LEU A 34 -4.30 -2.70 -13.23
N GLY A 35 -4.66 -1.99 -14.31
CA GLY A 35 -4.66 -2.53 -15.66
C GLY A 35 -5.48 -3.82 -15.80
N ASN A 36 -5.29 -4.52 -16.92
CA ASN A 36 -6.16 -5.64 -17.27
C ASN A 36 -5.51 -7.02 -17.15
N THR A 37 -4.18 -7.10 -17.07
CA THR A 37 -3.45 -8.37 -17.23
C THR A 37 -2.59 -8.76 -16.03
N ALA A 38 -2.09 -7.78 -15.26
CA ALA A 38 -1.22 -8.07 -14.12
C ALA A 38 -1.97 -8.74 -12.97
N ARG A 39 -1.27 -9.61 -12.22
CA ARG A 39 -1.75 -10.11 -10.92
C ARG A 39 -1.81 -8.96 -9.93
N VAL A 40 -2.80 -8.99 -9.04
CA VAL A 40 -3.03 -7.96 -8.03
C VAL A 40 -2.77 -8.54 -6.65
N GLY A 41 -1.71 -8.07 -6.00
CA GLY A 41 -1.39 -8.43 -4.63
C GLY A 41 -2.22 -7.63 -3.63
N ILE A 42 -2.85 -8.32 -2.68
CA ILE A 42 -3.57 -7.70 -1.56
C ILE A 42 -3.19 -8.39 -0.24
N GLU A 43 -3.28 -7.67 0.87
CA GLU A 43 -3.33 -8.26 2.21
C GLU A 43 -4.82 -8.36 2.58
N PRO A 44 -5.47 -9.54 2.45
CA PRO A 44 -6.94 -9.63 2.51
C PRO A 44 -7.53 -9.13 3.83
N ASP A 45 -6.82 -9.38 4.93
CA ASP A 45 -7.26 -9.03 6.28
C ASP A 45 -6.98 -7.56 6.65
N LEU A 46 -6.11 -6.87 5.90
CA LEU A 46 -5.74 -5.47 6.14
C LEU A 46 -6.37 -4.51 5.12
N THR A 47 -6.93 -5.03 4.03
CA THR A 47 -7.56 -4.20 3.00
C THR A 47 -8.91 -3.68 3.51
N PRO A 48 -9.16 -2.35 3.52
CA PRO A 48 -10.43 -1.81 3.97
C PRO A 48 -11.60 -2.37 3.14
N PRO A 49 -12.74 -2.77 3.76
CA PRO A 49 -13.84 -3.41 3.04
C PRO A 49 -14.38 -2.59 1.86
N VAL A 50 -14.42 -1.25 1.99
CA VAL A 50 -14.86 -0.34 0.92
C VAL A 50 -13.93 -0.36 -0.29
N VAL A 51 -12.62 -0.50 -0.06
CA VAL A 51 -11.63 -0.62 -1.13
C VAL A 51 -11.75 -2.01 -1.76
N ARG A 52 -11.81 -3.06 -0.93
CA ARG A 52 -11.93 -4.44 -1.41
C ARG A 52 -13.14 -4.63 -2.32
N ALA A 53 -14.31 -4.19 -1.86
CA ALA A 53 -15.56 -4.30 -2.61
C ALA A 53 -15.47 -3.59 -3.97
N TYR A 54 -14.81 -2.43 -4.04
CA TYR A 54 -14.63 -1.73 -5.31
C TYR A 54 -13.65 -2.44 -6.24
N VAL A 55 -12.50 -2.92 -5.73
CA VAL A 55 -11.51 -3.63 -6.56
C VAL A 55 -12.11 -4.93 -7.11
N ASP A 56 -12.93 -5.64 -6.33
CA ASP A 56 -13.65 -6.84 -6.78
C ASP A 56 -14.62 -6.58 -7.94
N LEU A 57 -15.08 -5.35 -8.14
CA LEU A 57 -15.92 -4.99 -9.30
C LEU A 57 -15.12 -4.81 -10.59
N ILE A 58 -13.82 -4.51 -10.49
CA ILE A 58 -12.97 -4.12 -11.63
C ILE A 58 -11.80 -5.07 -11.89
N VAL A 59 -11.51 -6.00 -10.98
CA VAL A 59 -10.46 -7.02 -11.11
C VAL A 59 -11.09 -8.41 -11.07
N ASP A 60 -10.75 -9.25 -12.04
CA ASP A 60 -11.13 -10.66 -12.02
C ASP A 60 -10.52 -11.34 -10.78
N SER A 61 -11.36 -12.07 -10.04
CA SER A 61 -10.96 -12.83 -8.86
C SER A 61 -9.76 -13.76 -9.08
N ASN A 62 -9.54 -14.28 -10.30
CA ASN A 62 -8.39 -15.12 -10.64
C ASN A 62 -7.05 -14.37 -10.65
N ARG A 63 -7.07 -13.03 -10.69
CA ARG A 63 -5.86 -12.18 -10.70
C ARG A 63 -5.33 -11.92 -9.29
N TYR A 64 -6.11 -12.18 -8.25
CA TYR A 64 -5.67 -11.91 -6.89
C TYR A 64 -4.58 -12.86 -6.41
N CYS A 65 -3.71 -12.32 -5.57
CA CYS A 65 -2.83 -13.11 -4.74
C CYS A 65 -2.70 -12.49 -3.35
N ASP A 66 -2.74 -13.34 -2.34
CA ASP A 66 -2.41 -12.93 -0.97
C ASP A 66 -0.90 -12.67 -0.86
N VAL A 67 -0.53 -11.42 -0.56
CA VAL A 67 0.87 -11.02 -0.37
C VAL A 67 1.26 -10.93 1.12
N THR A 68 0.35 -11.22 2.03
CA THR A 68 0.60 -11.21 3.48
C THR A 68 1.82 -12.04 3.88
N PRO A 69 2.04 -13.26 3.35
CA PRO A 69 3.24 -14.04 3.69
C PRO A 69 4.54 -13.36 3.25
N ILE A 70 4.56 -12.84 2.01
CA ILE A 70 5.74 -12.18 1.43
C ILE A 70 6.09 -10.92 2.25
N ILE A 71 5.10 -10.10 2.56
CA ILE A 71 5.28 -8.88 3.34
C ILE A 71 5.71 -9.22 4.78
N SER A 72 5.14 -10.26 5.38
CA SER A 72 5.50 -10.70 6.73
C SER A 72 6.97 -11.15 6.81
N ASP A 73 7.43 -11.94 5.84
CA ASP A 73 8.82 -12.37 5.74
C ASP A 73 9.77 -11.17 5.58
N MET A 74 9.41 -10.22 4.72
CA MET A 74 10.18 -8.98 4.54
C MET A 74 10.25 -8.15 5.83
N ARG A 75 9.13 -8.02 6.56
CA ARG A 75 9.06 -7.20 7.80
C ARG A 75 9.74 -7.85 9.00
N MET A 76 9.98 -9.16 8.96
CA MET A 76 10.73 -9.87 10.00
C MET A 76 12.21 -9.47 9.99
N ILE A 77 12.78 -9.25 8.80
CA ILE A 77 14.18 -8.85 8.64
C ILE A 77 14.27 -7.32 8.79
N LYS A 78 14.92 -6.85 9.86
CA LYS A 78 15.11 -5.42 10.12
C LYS A 78 16.38 -4.90 9.46
N SER A 79 16.28 -3.77 8.76
CA SER A 79 17.43 -2.99 8.35
C SER A 79 18.17 -2.41 9.56
N ALA A 80 19.44 -2.03 9.38
CA ALA A 80 20.22 -1.39 10.44
C ALA A 80 19.55 -0.10 10.97
N LYS A 81 18.89 0.65 10.08
CA LYS A 81 18.13 1.86 10.44
C LYS A 81 16.92 1.51 11.32
N GLU A 82 16.15 0.49 10.98
CA GLU A 82 15.01 0.02 11.80
C GLU A 82 15.46 -0.47 13.18
N LEU A 83 16.57 -1.19 13.26
CA LEU A 83 17.15 -1.60 14.53
C LEU A 83 17.58 -0.39 15.38
N GLN A 84 18.19 0.63 14.76
CA GLN A 84 18.57 1.85 15.47
C GLN A 84 17.34 2.60 16.03
N MET A 85 16.28 2.74 15.22
CA MET A 85 15.03 3.37 15.67
C MET A 85 14.41 2.58 16.83
N ALA A 86 14.30 1.26 16.71
CA ALA A 86 13.73 0.42 17.76
C ALA A 86 14.53 0.45 19.08
N ARG A 87 15.85 0.67 19.01
CA ARG A 87 16.72 0.87 20.19
C ARG A 87 16.45 2.20 20.89
N HIS A 88 16.25 3.26 20.11
CA HIS A 88 15.94 4.59 20.67
C HIS A 88 14.57 4.60 21.36
N ASP A 89 13.62 3.81 20.85
CA ASP A 89 12.27 3.68 21.41
C ASP A 89 12.16 2.59 22.51
N GLY A 90 13.28 2.00 22.94
CA GLY A 90 13.36 1.05 24.06
C GLY A 90 12.86 -0.38 23.77
N GLY A 91 12.60 -0.72 22.50
CA GLY A 91 11.95 -1.98 22.11
C GLY A 91 12.86 -3.21 22.00
N TRP A 92 14.19 -3.05 22.01
CA TRP A 92 15.15 -4.16 21.90
C TRP A 92 16.29 -4.01 22.92
N PRO A 93 16.59 -5.04 23.75
CA PRO A 93 17.75 -5.02 24.62
C PRO A 93 19.06 -5.09 23.81
N GLN A 94 20.14 -4.55 24.39
CA GLN A 94 21.49 -4.57 23.79
C GLN A 94 22.04 -5.98 23.61
#